data_AF-A0A8J8M833-F1
#
_entry.id   AF-A0A8J8M833-F1
#
_cell.length_a   1.000
_cell.length_b   1.000
_cell.length_c   1.000
_cell.angle_alpha   90.00
_cell.angle_beta   90.00
_cell.angle_gamma   90.00
#
_symmetry.space_group_name_H-M   'P 1'
#
loop_
_entity.id
_entity.type
_entity.pdbx_description
1 polymer ?
#
loop_
_entity_poly.entity_id
_entity_poly.type
_entity_poly.pdbx_seq_one_letter_code
_entity_poly.pdbx_strand_id
1 'polypeptide(L)'
;MINSKKTLFYFFFILCIILNTACSSSYNQSNKTINQNSTVKDVSQVNESKQEETEIKVEEQVILEQGDIIITLKSLQLDGMFGTALKVLVENNSQNSITVQIRDSSINGVMVDTLFSCEVGSNKKANDEIIFSRTDIEQAGIDIIKDFEFRFHVFDSQTWDGIFDSEIVTIETNADSSYLQKYNDSGTVVLEDKGFKIVMKRVDSTKSFWGADVHVYIENNSDTDATIQARDVSINGFMVNPIFSSKVLAGKKSYDTITFLESELLENDIDSIDEMELSFHIFNTNGWDGIFDSPKISVTF
;
A
#
# COMPACT_ATOMS: atom_id res chain seq x y z
N MET A 1 -33.64 23.55 43.10
CA MET A 1 -33.04 22.19 43.16
C MET A 1 -32.71 21.81 41.72
N ILE A 2 -31.51 21.98 41.14
CA ILE A 2 -30.13 21.66 41.54
C ILE A 2 -29.97 20.20 41.99
N ASN A 3 -29.56 19.32 41.06
CA ASN A 3 -28.30 18.50 41.07
C ASN A 3 -28.35 17.47 39.92
N SER A 4 -27.40 17.46 38.96
CA SER A 4 -26.02 16.89 39.02
C SER A 4 -26.06 15.35 39.04
N LYS A 5 -25.62 14.62 38.01
CA LYS A 5 -24.23 14.29 37.58
C LYS A 5 -24.31 13.79 36.11
N LYS A 6 -23.53 14.19 35.09
CA LYS A 6 -22.07 14.30 34.83
C LYS A 6 -21.25 13.00 35.00
N THR A 7 -21.02 12.34 33.86
CA THR A 7 -19.87 11.48 33.49
C THR A 7 -19.86 11.49 31.96
N LEU A 8 -19.14 12.37 31.25
CA LEU A 8 -17.69 12.51 31.06
C LEU A 8 -17.05 11.25 30.43
N PHE A 9 -17.08 11.17 29.10
CA PHE A 9 -16.22 10.28 28.31
C PHE A 9 -15.32 11.18 27.45
N TYR A 10 -14.15 11.51 28.00
CA TYR A 10 -13.03 12.10 27.25
C TYR A 10 -12.07 10.95 26.95
N PHE A 11 -11.89 10.60 25.68
CA PHE A 11 -10.71 9.86 25.25
C PHE A 11 -9.70 10.89 24.76
N PHE A 12 -8.66 11.07 25.56
CA PHE A 12 -7.56 12.00 25.34
C PHE A 12 -6.43 11.21 24.66
N PHE A 13 -6.07 11.62 23.45
CA PHE A 13 -4.94 11.13 22.68
C PHE A 13 -3.65 11.61 23.37
N ILE A 14 -2.83 10.71 23.92
CA ILE A 14 -1.49 11.06 24.45
C ILE A 14 -0.44 10.33 23.63
N LEU A 15 0.12 11.08 22.69
CA LEU A 15 1.39 10.82 22.03
C LEU A 15 2.52 11.14 23.03
N CYS A 16 3.16 10.11 23.59
CA CYS A 16 4.35 10.29 24.43
C CYS A 16 5.60 10.41 23.55
N ILE A 17 5.96 11.65 23.25
CA ILE A 17 7.29 12.04 22.76
C ILE A 17 8.29 11.84 23.89
N ILE A 18 9.21 10.87 23.76
CA ILE A 18 10.39 10.78 24.63
C ILE A 18 11.55 11.45 23.89
N LEU A 19 11.81 12.71 24.26
CA LEU A 19 13.08 13.39 24.01
C LEU A 19 14.13 12.82 24.96
N ASN A 20 15.20 12.23 24.43
CA ASN A 20 16.45 12.11 25.15
C ASN A 20 17.51 12.96 24.45
N THR A 21 17.71 14.17 24.96
CA THR A 21 18.97 14.90 24.82
C THR A 21 19.90 14.42 25.93
N ALA A 22 20.96 13.69 25.57
CA ALA A 22 22.14 13.52 26.41
C ALA A 22 23.38 13.95 25.61
N CYS A 23 23.96 15.07 26.03
CA CYS A 23 25.28 15.52 25.60
C CYS A 23 26.39 14.71 26.27
N SER A 24 27.51 14.62 25.55
CA SER A 24 28.88 14.33 26.00
C SER A 24 29.23 12.86 26.30
N SER A 25 30.18 12.31 25.56
CA SER A 25 31.62 12.53 25.82
C SER A 25 32.46 11.85 24.75
N SER A 26 33.51 12.55 24.34
CA SER A 26 34.53 12.12 23.40
C SER A 26 35.39 11.03 24.04
N TYR A 27 35.55 9.90 23.37
CA TYR A 27 36.67 9.00 23.63
C TYR A 27 37.33 8.61 22.31
N ASN A 28 38.50 9.23 22.09
CA ASN A 28 39.48 8.77 21.12
C ASN A 28 40.12 7.50 21.66
N GLN A 29 40.15 6.44 20.86
CA GLN A 29 41.14 5.38 21.02
C GLN A 29 41.83 5.13 19.68
N SER A 30 43.05 5.62 19.62
CA SER A 30 44.11 5.18 18.71
C SER A 30 44.43 3.70 18.92
N ASN A 31 44.63 2.95 17.83
CA ASN A 31 45.80 2.10 17.59
C ASN A 31 45.68 1.48 16.19
N LYS A 32 46.54 1.87 15.24
CA LYS A 32 47.89 1.34 14.94
C LYS A 32 47.86 0.08 14.06
N THR A 33 48.25 0.35 12.81
CA THR A 33 48.73 -0.49 11.69
C THR A 33 49.45 -1.78 12.06
N ILE A 34 49.15 -2.87 11.34
CA ILE A 34 50.14 -3.88 10.90
C ILE A 34 49.84 -4.28 9.44
N ASN A 35 50.84 -4.04 8.59
CA ASN A 35 51.02 -4.57 7.24
C ASN A 35 51.26 -6.09 7.28
N GLN A 36 50.66 -6.85 6.36
CA GLN A 36 51.38 -7.92 5.65
C GLN A 36 50.91 -8.03 4.20
N ASN A 37 51.90 -7.94 3.30
CA ASN A 37 51.82 -8.21 1.86
C ASN A 37 51.41 -9.66 1.59
N SER A 38 50.61 -9.88 0.55
CA SER A 38 50.76 -11.04 -0.33
C SER A 38 50.27 -10.71 -1.73
N THR A 39 51.17 -10.89 -2.68
CA THR A 39 51.00 -10.65 -4.11
C THR A 39 50.31 -11.85 -4.74
N VAL A 40 49.18 -11.65 -5.42
CA VAL A 40 48.74 -12.54 -6.51
C VAL A 40 48.22 -11.65 -7.63
N LYS A 41 48.90 -11.71 -8.78
CA LYS A 41 48.39 -11.25 -10.06
C LYS A 41 47.32 -12.25 -10.48
N ASP A 42 46.10 -11.77 -10.70
CA ASP A 42 45.24 -12.38 -11.70
C ASP A 42 44.58 -11.29 -12.54
N VAL A 43 44.71 -11.49 -13.85
CA VAL A 43 44.26 -10.60 -14.90
C VAL A 43 42.90 -11.12 -15.33
N SER A 44 41.84 -10.41 -14.95
CA SER A 44 40.51 -10.60 -15.52
C SER A 44 39.79 -9.27 -15.47
N GLN A 45 40.06 -8.42 -16.46
CA GLN A 45 39.16 -7.31 -16.79
C GLN A 45 37.89 -7.90 -17.39
N VAL A 46 36.92 -8.21 -16.54
CA VAL A 46 35.52 -8.24 -16.96
C VAL A 46 35.13 -6.76 -17.06
N ASN A 47 35.03 -6.25 -18.29
CA ASN A 47 34.32 -5.02 -18.55
C ASN A 47 32.84 -5.27 -18.25
N GLU A 48 32.45 -5.11 -16.98
CA GLU A 48 31.09 -4.71 -16.67
C GLU A 48 30.94 -3.31 -17.25
N SER A 49 30.34 -3.24 -18.43
CA SER A 49 29.69 -2.02 -18.88
C SER A 49 28.64 -1.68 -17.82
N LYS A 50 29.02 -0.81 -16.88
CA LYS A 50 28.11 -0.18 -15.95
C LYS A 50 27.15 0.63 -16.81
N GLN A 51 26.04 0.01 -17.19
CA GLN A 51 24.92 0.68 -17.81
C GLN A 51 24.54 1.77 -16.82
N GLU A 52 24.67 3.04 -17.20
CA GLU A 52 24.16 4.13 -16.39
C GLU A 52 22.67 3.88 -16.23
N GLU A 53 22.29 3.43 -15.05
CA GLU A 53 20.89 3.27 -14.67
C GLU A 53 20.29 4.67 -14.76
N THR A 54 19.44 4.87 -15.75
CA THR A 54 18.81 6.16 -15.96
C THR A 54 17.87 6.38 -14.78
N GLU A 55 18.16 7.41 -13.99
CA GLU A 55 17.35 7.75 -12.82
C GLU A 55 15.88 7.97 -13.26
N ILE A 56 14.95 7.26 -12.61
CA ILE A 56 13.53 7.36 -12.89
C ILE A 56 12.98 8.68 -12.37
N LYS A 57 12.30 9.44 -13.25
CA LYS A 57 11.85 10.81 -13.04
C LYS A 57 10.47 11.04 -13.65
N VAL A 58 9.84 12.11 -13.22
CA VAL A 58 8.62 12.69 -13.79
C VAL A 58 8.86 14.15 -14.12
N GLU A 59 8.17 14.66 -15.14
CA GLU A 59 8.16 16.08 -15.46
C GLU A 59 7.13 16.83 -14.61
N GLU A 60 7.43 18.08 -14.29
CA GLU A 60 6.47 18.98 -13.64
C GLU A 60 5.29 19.26 -14.57
N GLN A 61 4.06 19.04 -14.09
CA GLN A 61 2.85 19.20 -14.87
C GLN A 61 1.61 19.40 -13.99
N VAL A 62 0.60 20.08 -14.51
CA VAL A 62 -0.72 20.13 -13.87
C VAL A 62 -1.40 18.79 -14.09
N ILE A 63 -1.69 18.07 -13.00
CA ILE A 63 -2.30 16.74 -13.03
C ILE A 63 -3.80 16.76 -12.70
N LEU A 64 -4.29 17.88 -12.17
CA LEU A 64 -5.71 18.13 -11.98
C LEU A 64 -5.99 19.64 -12.09
N GLU A 65 -7.00 19.99 -12.88
CA GLU A 65 -7.60 21.33 -12.89
C GLU A 65 -9.13 21.14 -12.98
N GLN A 66 -9.80 21.22 -11.84
CA GLN A 66 -11.23 20.95 -11.73
C GLN A 66 -11.90 21.93 -10.76
N GLY A 67 -12.79 22.76 -11.31
CA GLY A 67 -13.44 23.83 -10.54
C GLY A 67 -12.41 24.83 -10.03
N ASP A 68 -12.44 25.09 -8.72
CA ASP A 68 -11.51 26.01 -8.06
C ASP A 68 -10.20 25.33 -7.59
N ILE A 69 -10.02 24.04 -7.86
CA ILE A 69 -8.91 23.25 -7.34
C ILE A 69 -7.92 22.90 -8.46
N ILE A 70 -6.64 23.20 -8.22
CA ILE A 70 -5.53 22.89 -9.13
C ILE A 70 -4.49 22.07 -8.38
N ILE A 71 -4.03 20.96 -8.95
CA ILE A 71 -2.95 20.15 -8.40
C ILE A 71 -1.85 20.01 -9.44
N THR A 72 -0.64 20.44 -9.06
CA THR A 72 0.55 20.37 -9.91
C THR A 72 1.52 19.33 -9.35
N LEU A 73 1.88 18.34 -10.15
CA LEU A 73 3.00 17.44 -9.88
C LEU A 73 4.31 18.20 -10.01
N LYS A 74 5.17 18.12 -9.00
CA LYS A 74 6.45 18.84 -8.95
C LYS A 74 7.64 17.93 -9.18
N SER A 75 7.66 16.76 -8.53
CA SER A 75 8.76 15.81 -8.66
C SER A 75 8.41 14.43 -8.11
N LEU A 76 9.26 13.45 -8.41
CA LEU A 76 9.22 12.09 -7.89
C LEU A 76 10.43 11.85 -6.96
N GLN A 77 10.19 11.17 -5.85
CA GLN A 77 11.21 10.69 -4.91
C GLN A 77 11.01 9.19 -4.69
N LEU A 78 11.92 8.35 -5.19
CA LEU A 78 11.79 6.89 -5.13
C LEU A 78 12.04 6.33 -3.71
N ASP A 79 13.08 6.83 -3.03
CA ASP A 79 13.59 6.27 -1.77
C ASP A 79 13.21 7.11 -0.53
N GLY A 80 11.93 7.46 -0.39
CA GLY A 80 11.42 8.12 0.82
C GLY A 80 11.30 7.13 1.99
N MET A 81 11.39 7.61 3.24
CA MET A 81 11.35 6.75 4.45
C MET A 81 10.14 5.80 4.49
N PHE A 82 8.99 6.28 4.03
CA PHE A 82 7.72 5.54 4.04
C PHE A 82 7.33 4.96 2.67
N GLY A 83 8.19 5.13 1.66
CA GLY A 83 7.99 4.65 0.30
C GLY A 83 8.27 5.70 -0.77
N THR A 84 7.82 5.42 -1.99
CA THR A 84 7.95 6.31 -3.13
C THR A 84 6.95 7.46 -3.02
N ALA A 85 7.36 8.69 -3.31
CA ALA A 85 6.56 9.89 -3.11
C ALA A 85 6.47 10.77 -4.36
N LEU A 86 5.26 11.18 -4.73
CA LEU A 86 5.01 12.26 -5.69
C LEU A 86 4.81 13.57 -4.93
N LYS A 87 5.68 14.55 -5.16
CA LYS A 87 5.55 15.88 -4.56
C LYS A 87 4.58 16.71 -5.36
N VAL A 88 3.60 17.30 -4.69
CA VAL A 88 2.52 18.05 -5.33
C VAL A 88 2.35 19.44 -4.71
N LEU A 89 1.91 20.38 -5.52
CA LEU A 89 1.38 21.67 -5.09
C LEU A 89 -0.14 21.61 -5.25
N VAL A 90 -0.87 21.72 -4.15
CA VAL A 90 -2.35 21.81 -4.13
C VAL A 90 -2.74 23.27 -3.96
N GLU A 91 -3.57 23.78 -4.87
CA GLU A 91 -4.09 25.14 -4.85
C GLU A 91 -5.60 25.12 -4.70
N ASN A 92 -6.11 25.79 -3.67
CA ASN A 92 -7.54 25.95 -3.41
C ASN A 92 -7.94 27.40 -3.66
N ASN A 93 -8.60 27.67 -4.78
CA ASN A 93 -9.13 28.99 -5.13
C ASN A 93 -10.58 29.20 -4.69
N SER A 94 -11.17 28.21 -4.00
CA SER A 94 -12.55 28.29 -3.51
C SER A 94 -12.63 29.16 -2.26
N GLN A 95 -13.86 29.40 -1.80
CA GLN A 95 -14.12 30.16 -0.58
C GLN A 95 -14.10 29.30 0.70
N ASN A 96 -14.04 27.98 0.58
CA ASN A 96 -14.05 27.04 1.71
C ASN A 96 -12.69 26.37 1.89
N SER A 97 -12.45 25.76 3.06
CA SER A 97 -11.29 24.87 3.25
C SER A 97 -11.59 23.50 2.64
N ILE A 98 -10.62 22.90 1.97
CA ILE A 98 -10.76 21.58 1.39
C ILE A 98 -9.70 20.62 1.90
N THR A 99 -10.01 19.33 1.88
CA THR A 99 -9.05 18.26 2.08
C THR A 99 -9.02 17.39 0.83
N VAL A 100 -7.81 17.09 0.36
CA VAL A 100 -7.56 16.22 -0.80
C VAL A 100 -6.93 14.91 -0.31
N GLN A 101 -7.50 13.79 -0.75
CA GLN A 101 -7.01 12.44 -0.49
C GLN A 101 -6.85 11.67 -1.80
N ILE A 102 -6.16 10.54 -1.73
CA ILE A 102 -5.99 9.62 -2.84
C ILE A 102 -6.91 8.40 -2.66
N ARG A 103 -7.48 7.94 -3.78
CA ARG A 103 -8.21 6.69 -3.89
C ARG A 103 -7.72 5.94 -5.11
N ASP A 104 -8.01 4.63 -5.14
CA ASP A 104 -7.89 3.81 -6.35
C ASP A 104 -6.48 3.84 -6.96
N SER A 105 -5.46 3.83 -6.10
CA SER A 105 -4.06 3.92 -6.50
C SER A 105 -3.49 2.61 -7.01
N SER A 106 -2.73 2.69 -8.10
CA SER A 106 -1.90 1.60 -8.60
C SER A 106 -0.58 2.08 -9.18
N ILE A 107 0.42 1.19 -9.15
CA ILE A 107 1.72 1.35 -9.82
C ILE A 107 1.91 0.17 -10.76
N ASN A 108 2.23 0.42 -12.03
CA ASN A 108 2.40 -0.62 -13.05
C ASN A 108 1.23 -1.62 -13.11
N GLY A 109 0.00 -1.13 -12.91
CA GLY A 109 -1.21 -1.95 -12.85
C GLY A 109 -1.42 -2.80 -11.59
N VAL A 110 -0.60 -2.63 -10.54
CA VAL A 110 -0.77 -3.26 -9.23
C VAL A 110 -1.35 -2.26 -8.25
N MET A 111 -2.43 -2.61 -7.55
CA MET A 111 -3.03 -1.79 -6.49
C MET A 111 -2.01 -1.58 -5.36
N VAL A 112 -1.86 -0.33 -4.91
CA VAL A 112 -0.90 0.06 -3.87
C VAL A 112 -1.57 1.09 -2.96
N ASP A 113 -1.43 0.92 -1.65
CA ASP A 113 -1.93 1.87 -0.67
C ASP A 113 -1.12 3.17 -0.65
N THR A 114 -1.79 4.26 -0.30
CA THR A 114 -1.18 5.59 -0.25
C THR A 114 -1.45 6.30 1.06
N LEU A 115 -0.47 7.09 1.50
CA LEU A 115 -0.60 8.06 2.57
C LEU A 115 -0.62 9.48 1.96
N PHE A 116 -1.80 10.08 1.91
CA PHE A 116 -1.99 11.47 1.48
C PHE A 116 -3.28 12.05 2.06
N SER A 117 -3.19 13.19 2.74
CA SER A 117 -4.37 13.93 3.22
C SER A 117 -4.01 15.40 3.39
N CYS A 118 -4.09 16.15 2.30
CA CYS A 118 -3.66 17.55 2.24
C CYS A 118 -4.83 18.49 2.51
N GLU A 119 -4.84 19.18 3.66
CA GLU A 119 -5.80 20.25 3.96
C GLU A 119 -5.28 21.59 3.45
N VAL A 120 -6.10 22.29 2.67
CA VAL A 120 -5.78 23.59 2.10
C VAL A 120 -6.92 24.58 2.37
N GLY A 121 -6.61 25.61 3.14
CA GLY A 121 -7.56 26.69 3.43
C GLY A 121 -8.00 27.46 2.19
N SER A 122 -9.14 28.15 2.31
CA SER A 122 -9.71 29.04 1.29
C SER A 122 -8.67 30.01 0.71
N ASN A 123 -8.57 30.06 -0.63
CA ASN A 123 -7.62 30.90 -1.36
C ASN A 123 -6.15 30.71 -0.94
N LYS A 124 -5.76 29.49 -0.55
CA LYS A 124 -4.39 29.10 -0.15
C LYS A 124 -3.81 28.02 -1.05
N LYS A 125 -2.52 27.75 -0.83
CA LYS A 125 -1.77 26.69 -1.49
C LYS A 125 -0.96 25.92 -0.46
N ALA A 126 -0.74 24.63 -0.68
CA ALA A 126 0.11 23.79 0.13
C ALA A 126 1.00 22.91 -0.76
N ASN A 127 2.26 22.72 -0.36
CA ASN A 127 3.08 21.64 -0.93
C ASN A 127 2.96 20.45 0.01
N ASP A 128 2.78 19.27 -0.56
CA ASP A 128 2.63 18.02 0.19
C ASP A 128 3.12 16.84 -0.68
N GLU A 129 3.12 15.63 -0.14
CA GLU A 129 3.62 14.43 -0.82
C GLU A 129 2.64 13.27 -0.77
N ILE A 130 2.30 12.72 -1.94
CA ILE A 130 1.55 11.47 -2.06
C ILE A 130 2.54 10.33 -1.91
N ILE A 131 2.50 9.64 -0.79
CA ILE A 131 3.41 8.51 -0.51
C ILE A 131 2.72 7.20 -0.87
N PHE A 132 3.35 6.37 -1.68
CA PHE A 132 2.94 5.01 -2.02
C PHE A 132 3.67 4.02 -1.12
N SER A 133 2.93 3.04 -0.58
CA SER A 133 3.44 2.06 0.39
C SER A 133 4.68 1.33 -0.12
N ARG A 134 5.80 1.46 0.60
CA ARG A 134 7.02 0.68 0.32
C ARG A 134 6.74 -0.82 0.36
N THR A 135 6.00 -1.26 1.38
CA THR A 135 5.70 -2.68 1.61
C THR A 135 4.99 -3.29 0.40
N ASP A 136 4.03 -2.57 -0.18
CA ASP A 136 3.25 -3.06 -1.32
C ASP A 136 4.11 -3.13 -2.58
N ILE A 137 4.94 -2.10 -2.81
CA ILE A 137 5.90 -2.04 -3.93
C ILE A 137 6.88 -3.22 -3.87
N GLU A 138 7.46 -3.48 -2.68
CA GLU A 138 8.38 -4.59 -2.45
C GLU A 138 7.68 -5.94 -2.61
N GLN A 139 6.47 -6.10 -2.04
CA GLN A 139 5.67 -7.33 -2.13
C GLN A 139 5.27 -7.63 -3.58
N ALA A 140 4.99 -6.60 -4.37
CA ALA A 140 4.66 -6.72 -5.79
C ALA A 140 5.87 -6.99 -6.70
N GLY A 141 7.09 -6.82 -6.19
CA GLY A 141 8.32 -6.94 -6.97
C GLY A 141 8.44 -5.85 -8.04
N ILE A 142 8.06 -4.61 -7.69
CA ILE A 142 8.16 -3.47 -8.59
C ILE A 142 9.54 -2.82 -8.42
N ASP A 143 10.46 -3.12 -9.34
CA ASP A 143 11.81 -2.55 -9.35
C ASP A 143 11.90 -1.25 -10.17
N ILE A 144 11.10 -1.15 -11.24
CA ILE A 144 11.06 0.01 -12.14
C ILE A 144 9.63 0.52 -12.19
N ILE A 145 9.41 1.77 -11.75
CA ILE A 145 8.11 2.41 -11.81
C ILE A 145 7.94 3.07 -13.19
N LYS A 146 7.01 2.54 -13.97
CA LYS A 146 6.65 3.06 -15.30
C LYS A 146 5.51 4.06 -15.22
N ASP A 147 4.49 3.74 -14.45
CA ASP A 147 3.30 4.57 -14.33
C ASP A 147 2.72 4.52 -12.92
N PHE A 148 2.06 5.62 -12.56
CA PHE A 148 1.16 5.75 -11.43
C PHE A 148 -0.23 6.02 -11.96
N GLU A 149 -1.24 5.41 -11.34
CA GLU A 149 -2.65 5.73 -11.58
C GLU A 149 -3.35 5.92 -10.24
N PHE A 150 -4.23 6.91 -10.13
CA PHE A 150 -5.03 7.14 -8.93
C PHE A 150 -6.17 8.15 -9.19
N ARG A 151 -7.09 8.27 -8.23
CA ARG A 151 -8.11 9.33 -8.19
C ARG A 151 -7.85 10.28 -7.03
N PHE A 152 -8.14 11.57 -7.23
CA PHE A 152 -8.26 12.53 -6.15
C PHE A 152 -9.68 12.49 -5.58
N HIS A 153 -9.79 12.35 -4.25
CA HIS A 153 -11.01 12.57 -3.51
C HIS A 153 -10.93 13.91 -2.79
N VAL A 154 -11.84 14.84 -3.12
CA VAL A 154 -11.86 16.18 -2.54
C VAL A 154 -13.15 16.37 -1.76
N PHE A 155 -13.02 16.83 -0.52
CA PHE A 155 -14.14 17.12 0.37
C PHE A 155 -13.89 18.38 1.19
N ASP A 156 -14.96 18.99 1.69
CA ASP A 156 -14.87 20.16 2.55
C ASP A 156 -14.32 19.78 3.94
N SER A 157 -13.25 20.45 4.39
CA SER A 157 -12.54 20.06 5.61
C SER A 157 -13.35 20.23 6.89
N GLN A 158 -14.40 21.06 6.87
CA GLN A 158 -15.19 21.38 8.07
C GLN A 158 -16.42 20.49 8.17
N THR A 159 -17.08 20.26 7.04
CA THR A 159 -18.36 19.53 6.98
C THR A 159 -18.19 18.05 6.63
N TRP A 160 -17.05 17.67 6.03
CA TRP A 160 -16.79 16.35 5.47
C TRP A 160 -17.66 15.99 4.26
N ASP A 161 -18.37 16.97 3.71
CA ASP A 161 -19.17 16.80 2.51
C ASP A 161 -18.25 16.61 1.30
N GLY A 162 -18.46 15.51 0.56
CA GLY A 162 -17.76 15.24 -0.68
C GLY A 162 -18.02 16.34 -1.72
N ILE A 163 -16.95 16.87 -2.30
CA ILE A 163 -17.02 17.87 -3.36
C ILE A 163 -16.95 17.15 -4.72
N PHE A 164 -15.93 16.32 -4.93
CA PHE A 164 -15.83 15.42 -6.09
C PHE A 164 -14.81 14.30 -5.88
N ASP A 165 -14.95 13.24 -6.67
CA ASP A 165 -13.88 12.30 -7.00
C ASP A 165 -13.45 12.57 -8.46
N SER A 166 -12.15 12.60 -8.74
CA SER A 166 -11.65 12.86 -10.09
C SER A 166 -11.77 11.63 -11.00
N GLU A 167 -11.62 11.83 -12.31
CA GLU A 167 -11.22 10.74 -13.19
C GLU A 167 -9.84 10.18 -12.78
N ILE A 168 -9.50 8.98 -13.27
CA ILE A 168 -8.15 8.42 -13.05
C ILE A 168 -7.13 9.37 -13.67
N VAL A 169 -6.20 9.82 -12.82
CA VAL A 169 -4.99 10.54 -13.19
C VAL A 169 -3.91 9.51 -13.46
N THR A 170 -3.27 9.59 -14.63
CA THR A 170 -2.13 8.74 -15.00
C THR A 170 -0.87 9.59 -15.10
N ILE A 171 0.20 9.17 -14.43
CA ILE A 171 1.51 9.81 -14.49
C ILE A 171 2.51 8.79 -15.00
N GLU A 172 3.07 9.04 -16.17
CA GLU A 172 4.15 8.24 -16.74
C GLU A 172 5.52 8.78 -16.28
N THR A 173 6.46 7.88 -16.03
CA THR A 173 7.86 8.23 -15.78
C THR A 173 8.67 8.18 -17.08
N ASN A 174 9.96 8.51 -17.01
CA ASN A 174 10.91 8.29 -18.10
C ASN A 174 11.39 6.82 -18.24
N ALA A 175 10.75 5.85 -17.59
CA ALA A 175 11.06 4.44 -17.79
C ALA A 175 10.88 4.03 -19.27
N ASP A 176 11.60 2.99 -19.70
CA ASP A 176 11.46 2.47 -21.06
C ASP A 176 9.99 2.06 -21.30
N SER A 177 9.35 2.67 -22.31
CA SER A 177 7.96 2.37 -22.69
C SER A 177 7.70 0.88 -22.98
N SER A 178 8.74 0.12 -23.36
CA SER A 178 8.69 -1.31 -23.60
C SER A 178 8.82 -2.17 -22.35
N TYR A 179 9.13 -1.55 -21.19
CA TYR A 179 9.15 -2.24 -19.90
C TYR A 179 7.77 -2.82 -19.59
N LEU A 180 7.78 -4.09 -19.20
CA LEU A 180 6.62 -4.85 -18.76
C LEU A 180 6.86 -5.36 -17.35
N GLN A 181 5.98 -4.97 -16.42
CA GLN A 181 5.97 -5.51 -15.08
C GLN A 181 5.72 -7.02 -15.15
N LYS A 182 6.60 -7.80 -14.53
CA LYS A 182 6.34 -9.22 -14.28
C LYS A 182 5.57 -9.34 -12.98
N TYR A 183 4.45 -10.04 -13.02
CA TYR A 183 3.67 -10.33 -11.81
C TYR A 183 4.07 -11.73 -11.31
N ASN A 184 4.40 -11.83 -10.02
CA ASN A 184 4.63 -13.10 -9.37
C ASN A 184 3.28 -13.71 -8.96
N ASP A 185 2.71 -14.48 -9.88
CA ASP A 185 1.47 -15.23 -9.69
C ASP A 185 1.71 -16.69 -9.23
N SER A 186 2.93 -17.03 -8.77
CA SER A 186 3.23 -18.38 -8.30
C SER A 186 2.49 -18.70 -6.99
N GLY A 187 2.05 -19.94 -6.84
CA GLY A 187 1.35 -20.44 -5.66
C GLY A 187 0.28 -21.45 -6.06
N THR A 188 -0.71 -21.62 -5.19
CA THR A 188 -1.87 -22.47 -5.45
C THR A 188 -3.00 -21.61 -6.01
N VAL A 189 -3.38 -21.81 -7.26
CA VAL A 189 -4.58 -21.18 -7.85
C VAL A 189 -5.81 -21.78 -7.17
N VAL A 190 -6.55 -20.95 -6.45
CA VAL A 190 -7.74 -21.38 -5.68
C VAL A 190 -9.06 -20.95 -6.30
N LEU A 191 -9.01 -19.93 -7.16
CA LEU A 191 -10.15 -19.47 -7.94
C LEU A 191 -9.65 -19.00 -9.31
N GLU A 192 -10.33 -19.42 -10.37
CA GLU A 192 -10.20 -18.86 -11.71
C GLU A 192 -11.57 -18.93 -12.38
N ASP A 193 -12.39 -17.90 -12.17
CA ASP A 193 -13.76 -17.85 -12.68
C ASP A 193 -14.19 -16.40 -12.94
N LYS A 194 -15.05 -16.19 -13.95
CA LYS A 194 -15.65 -14.89 -14.30
C LYS A 194 -14.64 -13.72 -14.44
N GLY A 195 -13.42 -14.02 -14.89
CA GLY A 195 -12.36 -13.01 -15.07
C GLY A 195 -11.57 -12.69 -13.80
N PHE A 196 -11.83 -13.38 -12.68
CA PHE A 196 -11.06 -13.27 -11.45
C PHE A 196 -10.14 -14.47 -11.31
N LYS A 197 -8.88 -14.22 -10.95
CA LYS A 197 -7.92 -15.26 -10.56
C LYS A 197 -7.40 -14.95 -9.16
N ILE A 198 -7.45 -15.92 -8.26
CA ILE A 198 -6.93 -15.81 -6.89
C ILE A 198 -5.93 -16.93 -6.66
N VAL A 199 -4.74 -16.54 -6.20
CA VAL A 199 -3.63 -17.44 -5.89
C VAL A 199 -3.26 -17.31 -4.43
N MET A 200 -3.37 -18.41 -3.68
CA MET A 200 -2.80 -18.50 -2.35
C MET A 200 -1.31 -18.75 -2.44
N LYS A 201 -0.53 -17.99 -1.68
CA LYS A 201 0.92 -18.03 -1.73
C LYS A 201 1.45 -18.70 -0.46
N ARG A 202 2.15 -17.95 0.38
CA ARG A 202 2.81 -18.44 1.60
C ARG A 202 2.01 -18.03 2.84
N VAL A 203 2.22 -18.78 3.91
CA VAL A 203 1.85 -18.40 5.28
C VAL A 203 3.06 -17.72 5.92
N ASP A 204 2.88 -16.51 6.43
CA ASP A 204 3.84 -15.88 7.32
C ASP A 204 3.65 -16.41 8.77
N SER A 205 4.73 -16.45 9.54
CA SER A 205 4.77 -17.09 10.85
C SER A 205 3.68 -16.58 11.80
N THR A 206 2.97 -17.51 12.45
CA THR A 206 1.97 -17.28 13.52
C THR A 206 2.52 -16.55 14.76
N LYS A 207 3.85 -16.39 14.85
CA LYS A 207 4.57 -15.80 15.99
C LYS A 207 4.78 -14.29 15.90
N SER A 208 4.07 -13.58 15.01
CA SER A 208 4.07 -12.11 15.00
C SER A 208 3.11 -11.57 16.06
N PHE A 209 3.40 -10.39 16.62
CA PHE A 209 2.51 -9.69 17.57
C PHE A 209 1.10 -9.45 17.01
N TRP A 210 0.96 -9.39 15.68
CA TRP A 210 -0.31 -9.18 15.00
C TRP A 210 -1.03 -10.49 14.64
N GLY A 211 -0.34 -11.64 14.71
CA GLY A 211 -0.85 -12.95 14.33
C GLY A 211 -0.18 -13.52 13.08
N ALA A 212 -0.96 -14.14 12.20
CA ALA A 212 -0.46 -14.80 10.99
C ALA A 212 -1.08 -14.19 9.74
N ASP A 213 -0.33 -14.15 8.64
CA ASP A 213 -0.83 -13.71 7.34
C ASP A 213 -0.75 -14.83 6.32
N VAL A 214 -1.83 -15.04 5.57
CA VAL A 214 -1.79 -15.81 4.33
C VAL A 214 -1.69 -14.83 3.17
N HIS A 215 -0.57 -14.84 2.46
CA HIS A 215 -0.40 -13.96 1.29
C HIS A 215 -1.26 -14.45 0.12
N VAL A 216 -1.95 -13.50 -0.50
CA VAL A 216 -2.81 -13.74 -1.66
C VAL A 216 -2.42 -12.82 -2.81
N TYR A 217 -2.45 -13.36 -4.02
CA TYR A 217 -2.37 -12.59 -5.25
C TYR A 217 -3.71 -12.67 -5.99
N ILE A 218 -4.20 -11.53 -6.45
CA ILE A 218 -5.51 -11.39 -7.09
C ILE A 218 -5.34 -10.70 -8.44
N GLU A 219 -5.93 -11.26 -9.48
CA GLU A 219 -6.10 -10.61 -10.77
C GLU A 219 -7.58 -10.32 -11.01
N ASN A 220 -7.90 -9.08 -11.37
CA ASN A 220 -9.19 -8.73 -11.93
C ASN A 220 -9.02 -8.47 -13.43
N ASN A 221 -9.29 -9.49 -14.23
CA ASN A 221 -9.29 -9.41 -15.70
C ASN A 221 -10.70 -9.14 -16.26
N SER A 222 -11.67 -8.79 -15.40
CA SER A 222 -13.00 -8.33 -15.80
C SER A 222 -12.99 -6.83 -16.13
N ASP A 223 -14.16 -6.31 -16.53
CA ASP A 223 -14.42 -4.89 -16.81
C ASP A 223 -15.05 -4.15 -15.62
N THR A 224 -15.14 -4.79 -14.45
CA THR A 224 -15.83 -4.27 -13.27
C THR A 224 -14.88 -4.17 -12.09
N ASP A 225 -14.83 -3.01 -11.44
CA ASP A 225 -14.11 -2.84 -10.17
C ASP A 225 -14.75 -3.72 -9.10
N ALA A 226 -13.94 -4.54 -8.43
CA ALA A 226 -14.45 -5.55 -7.52
C ALA A 226 -13.78 -5.50 -6.16
N THR A 227 -14.56 -5.83 -5.14
CA THR A 227 -14.07 -6.11 -3.80
C THR A 227 -14.23 -7.61 -3.53
N ILE A 228 -13.17 -8.23 -3.04
CA ILE A 228 -13.08 -9.65 -2.74
C ILE A 228 -12.96 -9.80 -1.22
N GLN A 229 -13.85 -10.60 -0.63
CA GLN A 229 -13.84 -10.92 0.80
C GLN A 229 -13.85 -12.43 1.01
N ALA A 230 -13.20 -12.88 2.08
CA ALA A 230 -13.23 -14.27 2.51
C ALA A 230 -14.46 -14.50 3.41
N ARG A 231 -15.04 -15.68 3.28
CA ARG A 231 -16.23 -16.13 4.01
C ARG A 231 -16.03 -17.57 4.47
N ASP A 232 -16.78 -17.93 5.50
CA ASP A 232 -16.81 -19.29 6.07
C ASP A 232 -15.41 -19.87 6.32
N VAL A 233 -14.51 -19.03 6.84
CA VAL A 233 -13.10 -19.38 6.95
C VAL A 233 -12.87 -20.32 8.13
N SER A 234 -12.15 -21.41 7.88
CA SER A 234 -11.66 -22.31 8.91
C SER A 234 -10.16 -22.59 8.75
N ILE A 235 -9.48 -22.82 9.86
CA ILE A 235 -8.07 -23.21 9.92
C ILE A 235 -7.98 -24.50 10.74
N ASN A 236 -7.39 -25.55 10.17
CA ASN A 236 -7.25 -26.86 10.81
C ASN A 236 -8.57 -27.40 11.41
N GLY A 237 -9.71 -27.05 10.78
CA GLY A 237 -11.05 -27.42 11.24
C GLY A 237 -11.72 -26.48 12.26
N PHE A 238 -11.05 -25.41 12.71
CA PHE A 238 -11.62 -24.40 13.59
C PHE A 238 -12.12 -23.18 12.79
N MET A 239 -13.35 -22.75 13.04
CA MET A 239 -13.88 -21.52 12.44
C MET A 239 -13.18 -20.30 13.03
N VAL A 240 -12.74 -19.38 12.16
CA VAL A 240 -12.02 -18.15 12.54
C VAL A 240 -12.51 -16.97 11.70
N ASN A 241 -12.24 -15.74 12.15
CA ASN A 241 -12.69 -14.50 11.52
C ASN A 241 -11.49 -13.66 11.08
N PRO A 242 -10.93 -13.93 9.89
CA PRO A 242 -9.81 -13.13 9.41
C PRO A 242 -10.22 -11.72 9.02
N ILE A 243 -9.23 -10.84 9.01
CA ILE A 243 -9.30 -9.51 8.41
C ILE A 243 -8.88 -9.66 6.95
N PHE A 244 -9.84 -9.53 6.03
CA PHE A 244 -9.56 -9.50 4.59
C PHE A 244 -10.68 -8.82 3.81
N SER A 245 -10.32 -7.82 3.02
CA SER A 245 -11.22 -7.17 2.06
C SER A 245 -10.39 -6.44 1.00
N SER A 246 -10.09 -7.13 -0.09
CA SER A 246 -9.22 -6.60 -1.14
C SER A 246 -10.02 -5.94 -2.25
N LYS A 247 -9.77 -4.67 -2.54
CA LYS A 247 -10.33 -3.97 -3.70
C LYS A 247 -9.36 -4.07 -4.87
N VAL A 248 -9.82 -4.56 -6.01
CA VAL A 248 -9.03 -4.71 -7.23
C VAL A 248 -9.82 -4.13 -8.40
N LEU A 249 -9.35 -3.00 -8.94
CA LEU A 249 -10.01 -2.35 -10.07
C LEU A 249 -9.93 -3.20 -11.34
N ALA A 250 -10.80 -2.90 -12.30
CA ALA A 250 -10.83 -3.58 -13.60
C ALA A 250 -9.44 -3.54 -14.27
N GLY A 251 -8.97 -4.70 -14.73
CA GLY A 251 -7.65 -4.89 -15.34
C GLY A 251 -6.46 -4.90 -14.38
N LYS A 252 -6.65 -4.60 -13.09
CA LYS A 252 -5.57 -4.48 -12.10
C LYS A 252 -5.28 -5.79 -11.38
N LYS A 253 -4.17 -5.77 -10.64
CA LYS A 253 -3.66 -6.85 -9.81
C LYS A 253 -3.51 -6.37 -8.38
N SER A 254 -3.58 -7.26 -7.41
CA SER A 254 -3.31 -6.93 -6.01
C SER A 254 -2.46 -8.02 -5.36
N TYR A 255 -1.57 -7.61 -4.47
CA TYR A 255 -0.90 -8.49 -3.53
C TYR A 255 -1.34 -8.07 -2.14
N ASP A 256 -2.01 -8.96 -1.43
CA ASP A 256 -2.69 -8.65 -0.18
C ASP A 256 -2.47 -9.79 0.83
N THR A 257 -3.01 -9.65 2.03
CA THR A 257 -2.93 -10.66 3.10
C THR A 257 -4.29 -10.93 3.71
N ILE A 258 -4.58 -12.22 3.93
CA ILE A 258 -5.65 -12.64 4.83
C ILE A 258 -5.04 -12.75 6.22
N THR A 259 -5.39 -11.81 7.10
CA THR A 259 -4.77 -11.69 8.42
C THR A 259 -5.60 -12.37 9.49
N PHE A 260 -4.97 -13.25 10.26
CA PHE A 260 -5.54 -13.97 11.40
C PHE A 260 -4.91 -13.43 12.68
N LEU A 261 -5.73 -12.87 13.57
CA LEU A 261 -5.23 -12.26 14.80
C LEU A 261 -4.67 -13.31 15.76
N GLU A 262 -3.52 -13.01 16.37
CA GLU A 262 -2.87 -13.90 17.34
C GLU A 262 -3.84 -14.36 18.45
N SER A 263 -4.69 -13.45 18.94
CA SER A 263 -5.64 -13.75 20.00
C SER A 263 -6.63 -14.87 19.62
N GLU A 264 -7.11 -14.89 18.38
CA GLU A 264 -8.08 -15.90 17.91
C GLU A 264 -7.38 -17.23 17.62
N LEU A 265 -6.15 -17.19 17.10
CA LEU A 265 -5.33 -18.39 16.91
C LEU A 265 -5.02 -19.07 18.25
N LEU A 266 -4.63 -18.29 19.27
CA LEU A 266 -4.35 -18.79 20.62
C LEU A 266 -5.59 -19.34 21.32
N GLU A 267 -6.77 -18.72 21.15
CA GLU A 267 -8.02 -19.20 21.73
C GLU A 267 -8.43 -20.59 21.20
N ASN A 268 -8.04 -20.90 19.96
CA ASN A 268 -8.35 -22.16 19.29
C ASN A 268 -7.18 -23.17 19.31
N ASP A 269 -6.10 -22.90 20.07
CA ASP A 269 -4.89 -23.73 20.13
C ASP A 269 -4.25 -23.98 18.74
N ILE A 270 -4.26 -22.97 17.86
CA ILE A 270 -3.72 -23.04 16.50
C ILE A 270 -2.27 -22.51 16.47
N ASP A 271 -1.30 -23.43 16.46
CA ASP A 271 0.13 -23.09 16.40
C ASP A 271 0.67 -22.92 14.96
N SER A 272 0.01 -23.53 13.97
CA SER A 272 0.35 -23.47 12.54
C SER A 272 -0.91 -23.46 11.67
N ILE A 273 -0.81 -22.87 10.48
CA ILE A 273 -1.85 -22.93 9.44
C ILE A 273 -1.44 -24.02 8.45
N ASP A 274 -1.99 -25.23 8.60
CA ASP A 274 -1.66 -26.37 7.75
C ASP A 274 -2.74 -26.57 6.68
N GLU A 275 -4.01 -26.46 7.08
CA GLU A 275 -5.17 -26.50 6.20
C GLU A 275 -6.04 -25.26 6.41
N MET A 276 -6.44 -24.63 5.31
CA MET A 276 -7.41 -23.54 5.32
C MET A 276 -8.58 -23.88 4.41
N GLU A 277 -9.79 -23.69 4.90
CA GLU A 277 -11.00 -23.72 4.09
C GLU A 277 -11.67 -22.34 4.07
N LEU A 278 -12.20 -21.94 2.92
CA LEU A 278 -12.93 -20.67 2.78
C LEU A 278 -13.84 -20.68 1.55
N SER A 279 -14.68 -19.66 1.42
CA SER A 279 -15.27 -19.22 0.16
C SER A 279 -14.96 -17.74 -0.06
N PHE A 280 -15.08 -17.27 -1.30
CA PHE A 280 -14.94 -15.86 -1.66
C PHE A 280 -16.29 -15.26 -2.00
N HIS A 281 -16.59 -14.11 -1.40
CA HIS A 281 -17.66 -13.24 -1.82
C HIS A 281 -17.07 -12.10 -2.66
N ILE A 282 -17.45 -12.03 -3.94
CA ILE A 282 -16.98 -11.01 -4.88
C ILE A 282 -18.16 -10.14 -5.30
N PHE A 283 -18.00 -8.83 -5.13
CA PHE A 283 -19.05 -7.86 -5.41
C PHE A 283 -18.48 -6.59 -6.06
N ASN A 284 -19.32 -5.87 -6.78
CA ASN A 284 -18.94 -4.61 -7.40
C ASN A 284 -18.62 -3.58 -6.32
N THR A 285 -17.39 -3.05 -6.33
CA THR A 285 -16.96 -2.02 -5.38
C THR A 285 -17.88 -0.80 -5.44
N ASN A 286 -18.34 -0.47 -6.64
CA ASN A 286 -19.27 0.62 -6.91
C ASN A 286 -20.70 0.09 -6.85
N GLY A 287 -21.37 0.29 -5.71
CA GLY A 287 -22.79 -0.05 -5.54
C GLY A 287 -23.08 -1.34 -4.77
N TRP A 288 -22.05 -2.14 -4.45
CA TRP A 288 -22.14 -3.30 -3.55
C TRP A 288 -22.97 -4.49 -4.08
N ASP A 289 -23.29 -4.48 -5.37
CA ASP A 289 -24.00 -5.57 -6.02
C ASP A 289 -23.10 -6.82 -6.10
N GLY A 290 -23.62 -7.96 -5.63
CA GLY A 290 -22.91 -9.24 -5.70
C GLY A 290 -22.62 -9.66 -7.15
N ILE A 291 -21.37 -10.01 -7.44
CA ILE A 291 -20.96 -10.57 -8.73
C ILE A 291 -21.10 -12.10 -8.65
N PHE A 292 -20.46 -12.72 -7.65
CA PHE A 292 -20.68 -14.13 -7.30
C PHE A 292 -20.05 -14.53 -5.96
N ASP A 293 -20.54 -15.65 -5.42
CA ASP A 293 -19.90 -16.40 -4.35
C ASP A 293 -19.20 -17.63 -4.93
N SER A 294 -17.96 -17.88 -4.53
CA SER A 294 -17.26 -19.10 -4.91
C SER A 294 -17.84 -20.31 -4.18
N PRO A 295 -17.68 -21.53 -4.73
CA PRO A 295 -17.78 -22.74 -3.92
C PRO A 295 -16.79 -22.72 -2.75
N LYS A 296 -16.98 -23.65 -1.80
CA LYS A 296 -15.99 -23.92 -0.75
C LYS A 296 -14.68 -24.37 -1.39
N ILE A 297 -13.58 -23.81 -0.91
CA ILE A 297 -12.20 -24.04 -1.34
C ILE A 297 -11.44 -24.59 -0.14
N SER A 298 -10.56 -25.56 -0.38
CA SER A 298 -9.62 -26.08 0.62
C SER A 298 -8.19 -25.93 0.09
N VAL A 299 -7.28 -25.47 0.95
CA VAL A 299 -5.88 -25.20 0.64
C VAL A 299 -5.00 -25.82 1.73
N THR A 300 -3.91 -26.45 1.33
CA THR A 300 -2.90 -27.00 2.24
C THR A 300 -1.57 -26.28 2.03
N PHE A 301 -0.87 -25.97 3.11
CA PHE A 301 0.40 -25.23 3.11
C PHE A 301 1.61 -26.09 3.51
#